data_AF-A0A834GX20-F1
#
_entry.id   AF-A0A834GX20-F1
#
_cell.length_a   1.000
_cell.length_b   1.000
_cell.length_c   1.000
_cell.angle_alpha   90.00
_cell.angle_beta   90.00
_cell.angle_gamma   90.00
#
_symmetry.space_group_name_H-M   'P 1'
#
loop_
_entity.id
_entity.type
_entity.pdbx_description
1 polymer ?
#
loop_
_entity_poly.entity_id
_entity_poly.type
_entity_poly.pdbx_seq_one_letter_code
_entity_poly.pdbx_strand_id
1 'polypeptide(L)'
;MGTAGSGRVRWGRRRWAGRYCGRLDMEVPEWEGEWEVNAPDQLPDYMKHFYQKILDTYNVFEAEMAKQGRLYRVEYAKSVFKDMARAYLAEAKWYHDGYVPTMEEYMPVAQASSGVRSLVTVSFVGMGELATKSAFDWIRSDPLISQATEVIGRLMDDVAGHERKEVEHFWKCKTARKAEALEWNENEGEMK
;
A
#
# COMPACT_ATOMS: atom_id res chain seq x y z
N MET A 1 59.30 -11.44 9.11
CA MET A 1 58.95 -10.11 8.56
C MET A 1 57.67 -10.28 7.78
N GLY A 2 56.57 -9.70 8.26
CA GLY A 2 55.32 -9.65 7.50
C GLY A 2 55.31 -8.48 6.53
N THR A 3 54.39 -8.53 5.58
CA THR A 3 53.42 -7.45 5.32
C THR A 3 52.23 -8.02 4.54
N ALA A 4 51.04 -7.68 5.04
CA ALA A 4 49.74 -7.88 4.44
C ALA A 4 49.49 -6.85 3.33
N GLY A 5 48.60 -7.16 2.37
CA GLY A 5 48.24 -6.25 1.29
C GLY A 5 47.03 -6.67 0.46
N SER A 6 45.85 -6.67 1.09
CA SER A 6 44.50 -6.49 0.51
C SER A 6 44.14 -7.21 -0.79
N GLY A 7 43.60 -8.43 -0.68
CA GLY A 7 42.69 -8.99 -1.68
C GLY A 7 41.35 -8.25 -1.63
N ARG A 8 41.09 -7.41 -2.63
CA ARG A 8 39.80 -6.72 -2.80
C ARG A 8 38.77 -7.75 -3.26
N VAL A 9 37.95 -8.26 -2.32
CA VAL A 9 36.84 -9.17 -2.64
C VAL A 9 35.81 -8.39 -3.47
N ARG A 10 35.78 -8.69 -4.77
CA ARG A 10 34.77 -8.20 -5.71
C ARG A 10 33.49 -9.01 -5.46
N TRP A 11 32.54 -8.43 -4.73
CA TRP A 11 31.19 -9.01 -4.63
C TRP A 11 30.55 -8.97 -6.02
N GLY A 12 30.49 -10.14 -6.67
CA GLY A 12 29.76 -10.34 -7.90
C GLY A 12 28.28 -10.06 -7.65
N ARG A 13 27.69 -9.14 -8.41
CA ARG A 13 26.24 -8.99 -8.55
C ARG A 13 25.69 -10.32 -9.05
N ARG A 14 25.25 -11.20 -8.15
CA ARG A 14 24.52 -12.39 -8.54
C ARG A 14 23.15 -11.96 -9.02
N ARG A 15 23.01 -12.11 -10.32
CA ARG A 15 21.83 -11.99 -11.16
C ARG A 15 20.75 -12.96 -10.65
N TRP A 16 19.85 -12.48 -9.79
CA TRP A 16 18.54 -13.07 -9.56
C TRP A 16 17.49 -12.15 -10.18
N ALA A 17 17.56 -12.00 -11.50
CA ALA A 17 16.50 -11.45 -12.31
C ALA A 17 16.12 -12.55 -13.30
N GLY A 18 15.20 -13.42 -12.88
CA GLY A 18 14.78 -14.56 -13.67
C GLY A 18 13.72 -15.37 -12.95
N ARG A 19 12.47 -15.18 -13.38
CA ARG A 19 11.27 -15.99 -13.09
C ARG A 19 10.31 -15.54 -11.98
N TYR A 20 10.17 -14.24 -11.75
CA TYR A 20 8.88 -13.63 -11.35
C TYR A 20 8.65 -12.30 -12.06
N CYS A 21 9.15 -12.17 -13.29
CA CYS A 21 8.79 -11.04 -14.16
C CYS A 21 7.41 -11.33 -14.75
N GLY A 22 6.40 -11.35 -13.87
CA GLY A 22 5.05 -10.98 -14.28
C GLY A 22 5.15 -9.52 -14.64
N ARG A 23 5.31 -9.29 -15.94
CA ARG A 23 5.03 -8.05 -16.66
C ARG A 23 3.99 -7.22 -15.89
N LEU A 24 4.46 -6.21 -15.16
CA LEU A 24 3.64 -5.08 -14.74
C LEU A 24 3.40 -4.18 -15.96
N ASP A 25 2.99 -4.77 -17.09
CA ASP A 25 2.09 -4.10 -18.04
C ASP A 25 0.68 -4.17 -17.42
N MET A 26 0.59 -3.91 -16.11
CA MET A 26 -0.56 -3.24 -15.57
C MET A 26 -0.42 -1.82 -16.10
N GLU A 27 -0.69 -1.65 -17.40
CA GLU A 27 -1.56 -0.58 -17.84
C GLU A 27 -2.84 -0.83 -17.06
N VAL A 28 -2.81 -0.45 -15.77
CA VAL A 28 -3.97 -0.31 -14.94
C VAL A 28 -4.80 0.62 -15.79
N PRO A 29 -5.91 0.14 -16.39
CA PRO A 29 -6.75 0.99 -17.20
C PRO A 29 -6.92 2.23 -16.38
N GLU A 30 -6.63 3.39 -16.97
CA GLU A 30 -6.91 4.68 -16.38
C GLU A 30 -8.24 4.50 -15.63
N TRP A 31 -8.23 4.44 -14.29
CA TRP A 31 -9.45 4.29 -13.49
C TRP A 31 -10.24 5.62 -13.54
N GLU A 32 -10.23 6.28 -14.70
CA GLU A 32 -11.21 7.24 -15.17
C GLU A 32 -12.56 6.57 -15.41
N GLY A 33 -12.58 5.23 -15.52
CA GLY A 33 -13.79 4.43 -15.69
C GLY A 33 -14.74 4.44 -14.48
N GLU A 34 -16.02 4.25 -14.79
CA GLU A 34 -17.15 4.01 -13.89
C GLU A 34 -16.81 2.98 -12.78
N TRP A 35 -17.63 2.90 -11.73
CA TRP A 35 -17.53 1.81 -10.74
C TRP A 35 -17.95 0.49 -11.40
N GLU A 36 -17.10 -0.05 -12.28
CA GLU A 36 -17.47 -1.13 -13.18
C GLU A 36 -17.35 -2.50 -12.51
N VAL A 37 -18.49 -3.19 -12.45
CA VAL A 37 -18.66 -4.55 -11.93
C VAL A 37 -17.80 -5.58 -12.70
N ASN A 38 -17.35 -5.26 -13.92
CA ASN A 38 -16.60 -6.15 -14.81
C ASN A 38 -15.07 -6.01 -14.70
N ALA A 39 -14.56 -5.08 -13.87
CA ALA A 39 -13.13 -4.95 -13.60
C ALA A 39 -12.42 -6.19 -12.99
N PRO A 40 -13.07 -7.12 -12.24
CA PRO A 40 -12.38 -8.28 -11.67
C PRO A 40 -11.76 -9.20 -12.73
N ASP A 41 -12.34 -9.33 -13.93
CA ASP A 41 -11.86 -10.29 -14.93
C ASP A 41 -10.48 -9.94 -15.50
N GLN A 42 -10.08 -8.67 -15.39
CA GLN A 42 -8.78 -8.16 -15.83
C GLN A 42 -7.71 -8.23 -14.72
N LEU A 43 -8.10 -8.51 -13.47
CA LEU A 43 -7.18 -8.58 -12.34
C LEU A 43 -6.51 -9.95 -12.22
N PRO A 44 -5.31 -10.04 -11.64
CA PRO A 44 -4.74 -11.31 -11.24
C PRO A 44 -5.66 -12.08 -10.28
N ASP A 45 -5.69 -13.41 -10.34
CA ASP A 45 -6.65 -14.25 -9.58
C ASP A 45 -6.63 -14.01 -8.07
N TYR A 46 -5.48 -13.65 -7.50
CA TYR A 46 -5.35 -13.33 -6.07
C TYR A 46 -6.07 -12.03 -5.67
N MET A 47 -6.23 -11.07 -6.60
CA MET A 47 -6.92 -9.79 -6.36
C MET A 47 -8.42 -9.86 -6.64
N LYS A 48 -8.87 -10.76 -7.53
CA LYS A 48 -10.29 -10.89 -7.92
C LYS A 48 -11.20 -11.02 -6.70
N HIS A 49 -10.84 -11.90 -5.78
CA HIS A 49 -11.62 -12.16 -4.57
C HIS A 49 -11.70 -10.92 -3.67
N PHE A 50 -10.59 -10.19 -3.51
CA PHE A 50 -10.55 -8.98 -2.70
C PHE A 50 -11.40 -7.86 -3.30
N TYR A 51 -11.24 -7.63 -4.61
CA TYR A 51 -12.00 -6.61 -5.33
C TYR A 51 -13.50 -6.91 -5.35
N GLN A 52 -13.89 -8.18 -5.54
CA GLN A 52 -15.30 -8.58 -5.45
C GLN A 52 -15.88 -8.27 -4.07
N LYS A 53 -15.14 -8.48 -2.97
CA LYS A 53 -15.61 -8.15 -1.63
C LYS A 53 -15.80 -6.65 -1.41
N ILE A 54 -14.97 -5.82 -2.03
CA ILE A 54 -15.17 -4.37 -2.03
C ILE A 54 -16.48 -4.04 -2.76
N LEU A 55 -16.68 -4.55 -3.99
CA LEU A 55 -17.90 -4.31 -4.75
C LEU A 55 -19.16 -4.76 -4.00
N ASP A 56 -19.16 -5.98 -3.46
CA ASP A 56 -20.28 -6.54 -2.68
C ASP A 56 -20.63 -5.62 -1.50
N THR A 57 -19.62 -5.11 -0.80
CA THR A 57 -19.81 -4.22 0.36
C THR A 57 -20.48 -2.91 -0.06
N TYR A 58 -20.03 -2.30 -1.14
CA TYR A 58 -20.64 -1.07 -1.65
C TYR A 58 -22.06 -1.31 -2.17
N ASN A 59 -22.34 -2.44 -2.82
CA ASN A 59 -23.69 -2.81 -3.24
C ASN A 59 -24.64 -2.93 -2.04
N VAL A 60 -24.17 -3.45 -0.90
CA VAL A 60 -24.93 -3.47 0.36
C VAL A 60 -25.20 -2.05 0.86
N PHE A 61 -24.19 -1.17 0.83
CA PHE A 61 -24.39 0.24 1.21
C PHE A 61 -25.39 0.95 0.30
N GLU A 62 -25.34 0.73 -1.02
CA GLU A 62 -26.30 1.29 -1.96
C GLU A 62 -27.71 0.82 -1.67
N ALA A 63 -27.91 -0.49 -1.52
CA ALA A 63 -29.20 -1.06 -1.24
C ALA A 63 -29.81 -0.50 0.05
N GLU A 64 -29.00 -0.31 1.10
CA GLU A 64 -29.48 0.22 2.38
C GLU A 64 -29.74 1.73 2.32
N MET A 65 -28.85 2.49 1.69
CA MET A 65 -29.01 3.94 1.55
C MET A 65 -30.12 4.30 0.57
N ALA A 66 -30.40 3.49 -0.45
CA ALA A 66 -31.50 3.67 -1.39
C ALA A 66 -32.86 3.62 -0.68
N LYS A 67 -33.06 2.68 0.26
CA LYS A 67 -34.28 2.59 1.08
C LYS A 67 -34.56 3.87 1.88
N GLN A 68 -33.51 4.61 2.23
CA GLN A 68 -33.58 5.84 3.01
C GLN A 68 -33.57 7.10 2.15
N GLY A 69 -33.52 6.99 0.81
CA GLY A 69 -33.38 8.13 -0.10
C GLY A 69 -32.02 8.86 0.03
N ARG A 70 -30.98 8.16 0.49
CA ARG A 70 -29.66 8.72 0.85
C ARG A 70 -28.51 8.19 -0.01
N LEU A 71 -28.81 7.72 -1.23
CA LEU A 71 -27.84 7.12 -2.13
C LEU A 71 -26.60 8.00 -2.36
N TYR A 72 -26.76 9.32 -2.34
CA TYR A 72 -25.66 10.28 -2.45
C TYR A 72 -24.49 9.99 -1.49
N ARG A 73 -24.75 9.44 -0.30
CA ARG A 73 -23.69 9.11 0.69
C ARG A 73 -22.71 8.09 0.15
N VAL A 74 -23.21 7.11 -0.59
CA VAL A 74 -22.38 6.06 -1.20
C VAL A 74 -21.56 6.63 -2.35
N GLU A 75 -22.10 7.61 -3.09
CA GLU A 75 -21.35 8.31 -4.14
C GLU A 75 -20.15 9.08 -3.58
N TYR A 76 -20.28 9.75 -2.43
CA TYR A 76 -19.11 10.32 -1.74
C TYR A 76 -18.09 9.25 -1.36
N ALA A 77 -18.56 8.12 -0.80
CA ALA A 77 -17.68 7.02 -0.39
C ALA A 77 -16.95 6.36 -1.57
N LYS A 78 -17.59 6.24 -2.74
CA LYS A 78 -16.95 5.77 -3.97
C LYS A 78 -15.91 6.75 -4.48
N SER A 79 -16.23 8.05 -4.48
CA SER A 79 -15.31 9.11 -4.94
C SER A 79 -14.01 9.09 -4.16
N VAL A 80 -14.07 9.10 -2.83
CA VAL A 80 -12.85 9.11 -1.99
C VAL A 80 -12.07 7.79 -2.09
N PHE A 81 -12.77 6.67 -2.34
CA PHE A 81 -12.11 5.39 -2.57
C PHE A 81 -11.33 5.38 -3.89
N LYS A 82 -11.89 5.96 -4.96
CA LYS A 82 -11.18 6.16 -6.24
C LYS A 82 -9.93 7.02 -6.06
N ASP A 83 -10.02 8.10 -5.29
CA ASP A 83 -8.87 8.97 -4.99
C ASP A 83 -7.75 8.21 -4.28
N MET A 84 -8.11 7.42 -3.26
CA MET A 84 -7.18 6.58 -2.51
C MET A 84 -6.54 5.50 -3.40
N ALA A 85 -7.32 4.85 -4.27
CA ALA A 85 -6.82 3.85 -5.20
C ALA A 85 -5.82 4.45 -6.21
N ARG A 86 -6.09 5.66 -6.73
CA ARG A 86 -5.15 6.40 -7.60
C ARG A 86 -3.85 6.73 -6.88
N ALA A 87 -3.92 7.12 -5.62
CA ALA A 87 -2.73 7.39 -4.81
C ALA A 87 -1.88 6.13 -4.59
N TYR A 88 -2.49 4.99 -4.24
CA TYR A 88 -1.77 3.72 -4.13
C TYR A 88 -1.13 3.29 -5.45
N LEU A 89 -1.81 3.52 -6.57
CA LEU A 89 -1.23 3.23 -7.88
C LEU A 89 0.01 4.09 -8.16
N ALA A 90 -0.02 5.38 -7.82
CA ALA A 90 1.13 6.26 -7.98
C ALA A 90 2.32 5.78 -7.14
N GLU A 91 2.10 5.41 -5.87
CA GLU A 91 3.13 4.85 -5.00
C GLU A 91 3.69 3.53 -5.54
N ALA A 92 2.82 2.65 -6.04
CA ALA A 92 3.24 1.38 -6.65
C ALA A 92 4.10 1.59 -7.90
N LYS A 93 3.78 2.59 -8.73
CA LYS A 93 4.60 2.98 -9.89
C LYS A 93 5.98 3.49 -9.44
N TRP A 94 6.04 4.39 -8.46
CA TRP A 94 7.31 4.86 -7.90
C TRP A 94 8.17 3.72 -7.38
N TYR A 95 7.57 2.78 -6.64
CA TYR A 95 8.26 1.60 -6.14
C TYR A 95 8.79 0.71 -7.27
N HIS A 96 7.96 0.45 -8.29
CA HIS A 96 8.35 -0.41 -9.40
C HIS A 96 9.49 0.18 -10.24
N ASP A 97 9.43 1.48 -10.49
CA ASP A 97 10.43 2.21 -11.27
C ASP A 97 11.71 2.52 -10.47
N GLY A 98 11.70 2.24 -9.16
CA GLY A 98 12.78 2.61 -8.24
C GLY A 98 12.95 4.13 -8.10
N TYR A 99 11.91 4.88 -8.41
CA TYR A 99 11.89 6.34 -8.29
C TYR A 99 11.64 6.73 -6.83
N VAL A 100 12.44 7.69 -6.35
CA VAL A 100 12.31 8.26 -5.01
C VAL A 100 11.77 9.68 -5.15
N PRO A 101 10.49 9.92 -4.83
CA PRO A 101 9.90 11.25 -4.93
C PRO A 101 10.53 12.20 -3.91
N THR A 102 10.52 13.49 -4.23
CA THR A 102 10.79 14.54 -3.23
C THR A 102 9.64 14.62 -2.22
N MET A 103 9.85 15.24 -1.05
CA MET A 103 8.78 15.41 -0.06
C MET A 103 7.58 16.21 -0.60
N GLU A 104 7.84 17.16 -1.50
CA GLU A 104 6.80 17.98 -2.13
C GLU A 104 5.93 17.17 -3.11
N GLU A 105 6.52 16.22 -3.84
CA GLU A 105 5.80 15.29 -4.71
C GLU A 105 5.11 14.16 -3.92
N TYR A 106 5.76 13.68 -2.87
CA TYR A 106 5.29 12.59 -2.03
C TYR A 106 4.06 12.98 -1.22
N MET A 107 4.09 14.11 -0.52
CA MET A 107 3.11 14.42 0.53
C MET A 107 1.65 14.42 0.03
N PRO A 108 1.31 15.05 -1.12
CA PRO A 108 -0.07 15.04 -1.61
C PRO A 108 -0.59 13.62 -1.91
N VAL A 109 0.27 12.75 -2.47
CA VAL A 109 -0.08 11.35 -2.74
C VAL A 109 -0.20 10.57 -1.42
N ALA A 110 0.75 10.78 -0.51
CA ALA A 110 0.82 10.10 0.77
C ALA A 110 -0.36 10.45 1.70
N GLN A 111 -0.86 11.68 1.62
CA GLN A 111 -2.08 12.12 2.31
C GLN A 111 -3.31 11.38 1.78
N ALA A 112 -3.48 11.30 0.46
CA ALA A 112 -4.59 10.56 -0.14
C ALA A 112 -4.51 9.05 0.14
N SER A 113 -3.31 8.47 0.10
CA SER A 113 -3.08 7.05 0.39
C SER A 113 -3.17 6.71 1.89
N SER A 114 -3.13 7.71 2.79
CA SER A 114 -3.26 7.51 4.25
C SER A 114 -4.59 6.86 4.64
N GLY A 115 -5.60 6.99 3.78
CA GLY A 115 -6.92 6.40 3.99
C GLY A 115 -7.78 7.11 5.03
N VAL A 116 -7.30 8.17 5.69
CA VAL A 116 -8.05 8.90 6.72
C VAL A 116 -9.35 9.48 6.14
N ARG A 117 -9.27 10.17 4.99
CA ARG A 117 -10.44 10.75 4.32
C ARG A 117 -11.46 9.68 3.91
N SER A 118 -10.96 8.57 3.40
CA SER A 118 -11.78 7.40 3.04
C SER A 118 -12.49 6.84 4.28
N LEU A 119 -11.75 6.62 5.37
CA LEU A 119 -12.28 6.11 6.63
C LEU A 119 -13.37 7.01 7.24
N VAL A 120 -13.14 8.32 7.28
CA VAL A 120 -14.12 9.30 7.80
C VAL A 120 -15.39 9.30 6.94
N THR A 121 -15.23 9.33 5.62
CA THR A 121 -16.36 9.38 4.68
C THR A 121 -17.20 8.11 4.73
N VAL A 122 -16.55 6.94 4.74
CA VAL A 122 -17.25 5.64 4.84
C VAL A 122 -17.96 5.52 6.20
N SER A 123 -17.35 6.00 7.28
CA SER A 123 -17.98 6.01 8.61
C SER A 123 -19.28 6.84 8.60
N PHE A 124 -19.29 7.99 7.93
CA PHE A 124 -20.47 8.85 7.81
C PHE A 124 -21.65 8.19 7.09
N VAL A 125 -21.41 7.22 6.20
CA VAL A 125 -22.49 6.51 5.49
C VAL A 125 -23.48 5.89 6.48
N GLY A 126 -22.97 5.22 7.53
CA GLY A 126 -23.76 4.50 8.53
C GLY A 126 -24.30 5.36 9.70
N MET A 127 -23.93 6.63 9.80
CA MET A 127 -24.22 7.47 10.98
C MET A 127 -25.65 8.06 11.04
N GLY A 128 -26.63 7.43 10.37
CA GLY A 128 -28.04 7.82 10.46
C GLY A 128 -28.28 9.30 10.20
N GLU A 129 -29.01 9.99 11.09
CA GLU A 129 -29.30 11.43 11.00
C GLU A 129 -28.12 12.34 11.36
N LEU A 130 -27.09 11.83 12.03
CA LEU A 130 -25.98 12.65 12.53
C LEU A 130 -25.10 13.16 11.38
N ALA A 131 -24.90 12.33 10.36
CA ALA A 131 -24.10 12.68 9.18
C ALA A 131 -24.99 13.19 8.04
N THR A 132 -25.31 14.48 8.07
CA THR A 132 -26.03 15.12 6.96
C THR A 132 -25.10 15.41 5.78
N LYS A 133 -25.66 15.85 4.65
CA LYS A 133 -24.88 16.25 3.46
C LYS A 133 -23.78 17.28 3.79
N SER A 134 -24.00 18.17 4.76
CA SER A 134 -22.99 19.15 5.17
C SER A 134 -21.74 18.50 5.77
N ALA A 135 -21.86 17.33 6.43
CA ALA A 135 -20.70 16.59 6.92
C ALA A 135 -19.84 16.03 5.77
N PHE A 136 -20.50 15.52 4.72
CA PHE A 136 -19.84 15.04 3.50
C PHE A 136 -19.20 16.20 2.72
N ASP A 137 -19.87 17.34 2.61
CA ASP A 137 -19.31 18.53 1.98
C ASP A 137 -18.15 19.12 2.79
N TRP A 138 -18.25 19.08 4.12
CA TRP A 138 -17.19 19.51 5.01
C TRP A 138 -15.94 18.66 4.85
N ILE A 139 -16.04 17.32 4.89
CA ILE A 139 -14.85 16.47 4.69
C ILE A 139 -14.28 16.61 3.26
N ARG A 140 -15.15 16.75 2.25
CA ARG A 140 -14.73 16.98 0.85
C ARG A 140 -14.05 18.33 0.64
N SER A 141 -14.37 19.34 1.45
CA SER A 141 -13.71 20.65 1.42
C SER A 141 -12.26 20.61 1.92
N ASP A 142 -11.81 19.43 2.38
CA ASP A 142 -10.46 19.18 2.88
C ASP A 142 -10.07 20.11 4.04
N PRO A 143 -10.76 20.01 5.19
CA PRO A 143 -10.54 20.92 6.29
C PRO A 143 -9.17 20.67 6.92
N LEU A 144 -8.56 21.72 7.49
CA LEU A 144 -7.21 21.65 8.09
C LEU A 144 -7.04 20.51 9.09
N ILE A 145 -8.09 20.14 9.82
CA ILE A 145 -8.06 19.01 10.75
C ILE A 145 -7.89 17.65 10.02
N SER A 146 -8.50 17.49 8.85
CA SER A 146 -8.33 16.29 8.02
C SER A 146 -6.91 16.25 7.49
N GLN A 147 -6.43 17.36 6.91
CA GLN A 147 -5.06 17.46 6.38
C GLN A 147 -4.01 17.14 7.45
N ALA A 148 -4.14 17.75 8.64
CA ALA A 148 -3.22 17.49 9.75
C ALA A 148 -3.26 16.03 10.20
N THR A 149 -4.44 15.41 10.25
CA THR A 149 -4.60 14.00 10.63
C THR A 149 -4.01 13.06 9.58
N GLU A 150 -4.21 13.36 8.30
CA GLU A 150 -3.61 12.63 7.17
C GLU A 150 -2.08 12.68 7.24
N VAL A 151 -1.49 13.86 7.46
CA VAL A 151 -0.04 14.04 7.59
C VAL A 151 0.51 13.30 8.80
N ILE A 152 -0.09 13.47 9.98
CA ILE A 152 0.36 12.79 11.20
C ILE A 152 0.25 11.28 11.03
N GLY A 153 -0.90 10.79 10.56
CA GLY A 153 -1.15 9.37 10.35
C GLY A 153 -0.16 8.75 9.38
N ARG A 154 0.08 9.41 8.24
CA ARG A 154 1.05 8.98 7.24
C ARG A 154 2.47 8.92 7.80
N LEU A 155 2.94 9.99 8.44
CA LEU A 155 4.30 10.01 8.98
C LEU A 155 4.52 8.98 10.10
N MET A 156 3.52 8.78 10.96
CA MET A 156 3.59 7.75 12.00
C MET A 156 3.64 6.34 11.40
N ASP A 157 2.84 6.07 10.37
CA ASP A 157 2.85 4.79 9.63
C ASP A 157 4.21 4.55 8.96
N ASP A 158 4.78 5.58 8.33
CA ASP A 158 6.07 5.50 7.65
C ASP A 158 7.23 5.22 8.63
N VAL A 159 7.26 5.92 9.78
CA VAL A 159 8.26 5.69 10.84
C VAL A 159 8.17 4.26 11.37
N ALA A 160 6.96 3.81 11.73
CA ALA A 160 6.74 2.46 12.23
C ALA A 160 7.07 1.39 11.17
N GLY A 161 6.78 1.67 9.91
CA GLY A 161 7.13 0.82 8.77
C GLY A 161 8.63 0.71 8.55
N HIS A 162 9.37 1.81 8.74
CA HIS A 162 10.83 1.83 8.67
C HIS A 162 11.46 0.99 9.79
N GLU A 163 11.07 1.22 11.05
CA GLU A 163 11.56 0.47 12.21
C GLU A 163 11.33 -1.04 12.04
N ARG A 164 10.14 -1.43 11.55
CA ARG A 164 9.83 -2.84 11.29
C ARG A 164 10.76 -3.46 10.26
N LYS A 165 11.05 -2.75 9.15
CA LYS A 165 11.97 -3.23 8.11
C LYS A 165 13.38 -3.39 8.64
N GLU A 166 13.86 -2.48 9.49
CA GLU A 166 15.16 -2.61 10.14
C GLU A 166 15.24 -3.84 11.04
N VAL A 167 14.19 -4.07 11.85
CA VAL A 167 14.09 -5.25 12.72
C VAL A 167 14.05 -6.55 11.90
N GLU A 168 13.24 -6.62 10.84
CA GLU A 168 13.21 -7.79 9.94
C GLU A 168 14.55 -8.05 9.27
N HIS A 169 15.22 -7.00 8.79
CA HIS A 169 16.54 -7.10 8.19
C HIS A 169 17.57 -7.63 9.20
N PHE A 170 17.53 -7.13 10.44
CA PHE A 170 18.36 -7.62 11.53
C PHE A 170 18.15 -9.11 11.82
N TRP A 171 16.89 -9.57 11.89
CA TRP A 171 16.56 -10.97 12.12
C TRP A 171 16.97 -11.88 10.96
N LYS A 172 16.78 -11.43 9.71
CA LYS A 172 17.27 -12.14 8.51
C LYS A 172 18.80 -12.30 8.55
N CYS A 173 19.52 -11.23 8.90
CA CYS A 173 20.98 -11.26 9.01
C CYS A 173 21.48 -12.17 10.14
N LYS A 174 20.82 -12.17 11.31
CA LYS A 174 21.15 -13.10 12.41
C LYS A 174 20.89 -14.56 12.05
N THR A 175 19.77 -14.83 11.38
CA THR A 175 19.40 -16.19 10.97
C THR A 175 20.38 -16.72 9.93
N ALA A 176 20.74 -15.90 8.93
CA ALA A 176 21.75 -16.24 7.94
C ALA A 176 23.11 -16.56 8.60
N ARG A 177 23.60 -15.70 9.51
CA ARG A 177 24.85 -15.96 10.26
C ARG A 177 24.80 -17.24 11.10
N LYS A 178 23.65 -17.57 11.68
CA LYS A 178 23.48 -18.81 12.45
C LYS A 178 23.48 -20.03 11.55
N ALA A 179 22.87 -19.95 10.37
CA ALA A 179 22.89 -21.02 9.36
C ALA A 179 24.32 -21.24 8.83
N GLU A 180 25.04 -20.17 8.48
CA GLU A 180 26.45 -20.23 8.07
C GLU A 180 27.33 -20.87 9.16
N ALA A 181 27.11 -20.54 10.44
CA ALA A 181 27.86 -21.14 11.55
C ALA A 181 27.51 -22.62 11.79
N LEU A 182 26.28 -23.06 11.54
CA LEU A 182 25.87 -24.46 11.64
C LEU A 182 26.48 -25.29 10.51
N GLU A 183 26.43 -24.81 9.27
CA GLU A 183 27.08 -25.46 8.13
C GLU A 183 28.59 -25.61 8.36
N TRP A 184 29.25 -24.60 8.96
CA TRP A 184 30.68 -24.69 9.28
C TRP A 184 30.98 -25.80 10.30
N ASN A 185 30.15 -25.94 11.34
CA ASN A 185 30.33 -26.95 12.38
C ASN A 185 30.02 -28.38 11.88
N GLU A 186 29.05 -28.53 10.97
CA GLU A 186 28.75 -29.83 10.33
C GLU A 186 29.90 -30.27 9.42
N ASN A 187 30.45 -29.35 8.62
CA ASN A 187 31.58 -29.64 7.74
C ASN A 187 32.89 -29.93 8.50
N GLU A 188 33.11 -29.35 9.69
CA GLU A 188 34.24 -29.72 10.55
C GLU A 188 34.04 -31.08 11.25
N GLY A 189 32.79 -31.50 11.45
CA GLY A 189 32.44 -32.82 11.99
C GLY A 189 32.72 -33.98 11.02
N GLU A 190 32.69 -33.71 9.71
CA GLU A 190 32.99 -34.70 8.66
C GLU A 190 34.49 -34.80 8.30
N MET A 191 35.34 -33.89 8.79
CA MET A 191 36.79 -33.87 8.55
C MET A 191 37.65 -34.48 9.69
N LYS A 192 37.04 -35.21 10.64
CA LYS A 192 37.74 -35.98 11.69
C LYS A 192 37.48 -37.47 11.54
#